data_AF-A0A946TG44-F1
#
_entry.id   AF-A0A946TG44-F1
#
_cell.length_a   1.000
_cell.length_b   1.000
_cell.length_c   1.000
_cell.angle_alpha   90.00
_cell.angle_beta   90.00
_cell.angle_gamma   90.00
#
_symmetry.space_group_name_H-M   'P 1'
#
loop_
_entity.id
_entity.type
_entity.pdbx_description
1 polymer ?
#
loop_
_entity_poly.entity_id
_entity_poly.type
_entity_poly.pdbx_seq_one_letter_code
_entity_poly.pdbx_strand_id
1 'polypeptide(L)'
;ETPMPGMAAYSGSKTAIHGFLTALSKEWRREGIRVISARPGHTETGLAGRAIAGQAPQFPAGMTASHVVERLLAAIEADEKDLPATEF
;
A
#
# COMPACT_ATOMS: atom_id res chain seq x y z
N GLU A 1 -3.14 2.84 -7.66
CA GLU A 1 -3.60 3.99 -6.85
C GLU A 1 -3.47 5.24 -7.69
N THR A 2 -4.38 6.19 -7.54
CA THR A 2 -4.32 7.47 -8.26
C THR A 2 -3.46 8.45 -7.45
N PRO A 3 -2.36 8.99 -7.99
CA PRO A 3 -1.56 10.00 -7.33
C PRO A 3 -2.40 11.21 -6.88
N MET A 4 -2.15 11.70 -5.66
CA MET A 4 -2.96 12.76 -5.05
C MET A 4 -2.28 14.14 -5.19
N PRO A 5 -3.03 15.19 -5.58
CA PRO A 5 -2.53 16.58 -5.54
C PRO A 5 -2.00 16.95 -4.15
N GLY A 6 -0.94 17.76 -4.08
CA GLY A 6 -0.30 18.15 -2.82
C GLY A 6 0.59 17.06 -2.19
N MET A 7 0.61 15.85 -2.73
CA MET A 7 1.38 14.71 -2.24
C MET A 7 2.29 14.11 -3.31
N ALA A 8 2.85 14.93 -4.21
CA ALA A 8 3.60 14.44 -5.38
C ALA A 8 4.82 13.57 -4.99
N ALA A 9 5.65 14.03 -4.06
CA ALA A 9 6.81 13.27 -3.59
C ALA A 9 6.41 11.94 -2.91
N TYR A 10 5.37 11.98 -2.07
CA TYR A 10 4.81 10.78 -1.44
C TYR A 10 4.28 9.80 -2.51
N SER A 11 3.44 10.28 -3.43
CA SER A 11 2.83 9.48 -4.51
C SER A 11 3.90 8.87 -5.42
N GLY A 12 4.93 9.64 -5.78
CA GLY A 12 6.08 9.16 -6.55
C GLY A 12 6.83 8.05 -5.82
N SER A 13 7.12 8.23 -4.53
CA SER A 13 7.82 7.21 -3.73
C SER A 13 7.03 5.89 -3.64
N LYS A 14 5.71 5.96 -3.44
CA LYS A 14 4.84 4.77 -3.34
C LYS A 14 4.65 4.09 -4.70
N THR A 15 4.57 4.87 -5.78
CA THR A 15 4.54 4.33 -7.15
C THR A 15 5.84 3.61 -7.51
N ALA A 16 7.00 4.17 -7.12
CA ALA A 16 8.30 3.54 -7.33
C ALA A 16 8.40 2.18 -6.62
N ILE A 17 7.92 2.09 -5.37
CA ILE A 17 7.87 0.83 -4.62
C ILE A 17 6.99 -0.20 -5.35
N HIS A 18 5.82 0.19 -5.86
CA HIS A 18 4.96 -0.72 -6.62
C HIS A 18 5.65 -1.27 -7.89
N GLY A 19 6.31 -0.40 -8.66
CA GLY A 19 7.08 -0.81 -9.82
C GLY A 19 8.23 -1.77 -9.45
N PHE A 20 8.96 -1.46 -8.38
CA PHE A 20 10.02 -2.32 -7.86
C PHE A 20 9.50 -3.71 -7.46
N LEU A 21 8.45 -3.78 -6.64
CA LEU A 21 7.87 -5.06 -6.20
C LEU A 21 7.29 -5.87 -7.37
N THR A 22 6.74 -5.19 -8.38
CA THR A 22 6.25 -5.84 -9.61
C THR A 22 7.38 -6.55 -10.35
N ALA A 23 8.56 -5.92 -10.47
CA ALA A 23 9.73 -6.55 -11.07
C ALA A 23 10.26 -7.70 -10.18
N LEU A 24 10.44 -7.44 -8.89
CA LEU A 24 10.96 -8.39 -7.91
C LEU A 24 10.14 -9.68 -7.85
N SER A 25 8.80 -9.58 -7.94
CA SER A 25 7.91 -10.74 -7.98
C SER A 25 8.22 -11.70 -9.13
N LYS A 26 8.71 -11.19 -10.27
CA LYS A 26 9.07 -12.00 -11.44
C LYS A 26 10.44 -12.62 -11.29
N GLU A 27 11.38 -11.87 -10.72
CA GLU A 27 12.75 -12.31 -10.44
C GLU A 27 12.75 -13.49 -9.46
N TRP A 28 12.05 -13.35 -8.34
CA TRP A 28 12.04 -14.36 -7.27
C TRP A 28 11.04 -15.49 -7.47
N ARG A 29 10.21 -15.45 -8.53
CA ARG A 29 9.23 -16.51 -8.82
C ARG A 29 9.88 -17.89 -8.91
N ARG A 30 11.08 -17.99 -9.49
CA ARG A 30 11.79 -19.28 -9.65
C ARG A 30 12.36 -19.82 -8.34
N GLU A 31 12.52 -18.97 -7.35
CA GLU A 31 12.98 -19.32 -6.01
C GLU A 31 11.82 -19.72 -5.09
N GLY A 32 10.58 -19.68 -5.60
CA GLY A 32 9.38 -20.02 -4.82
C GLY A 32 8.97 -18.94 -3.81
N ILE A 33 9.53 -17.73 -3.91
CA ILE A 33 9.23 -16.62 -3.00
C ILE A 33 8.05 -15.80 -3.53
N ARG A 34 7.04 -15.61 -2.69
CA ARG A 34 5.89 -14.74 -2.96
C ARG A 34 6.19 -13.30 -2.58
N VAL A 35 5.91 -12.37 -3.50
CA VAL A 35 5.95 -10.91 -3.25
C VAL A 35 4.56 -10.35 -3.48
N ILE A 36 4.01 -9.63 -2.51
CA ILE A 36 2.69 -8.97 -2.58
C ILE A 36 2.89 -7.46 -2.45
N SER A 37 2.37 -6.70 -3.43
CA SER A 37 2.35 -5.23 -3.38
C SER A 37 1.04 -4.75 -2.75
N ALA A 38 1.01 -4.70 -1.42
CA ALA A 38 -0.14 -4.19 -0.68
C ALA A 38 -0.23 -2.66 -0.73
N ARG A 39 -1.41 -2.17 -1.12
CA ARG A 39 -1.67 -0.75 -1.38
C ARG A 39 -2.96 -0.29 -0.70
N PRO A 40 -3.03 -0.32 0.65
CA PRO A 40 -4.21 0.12 1.36
C PRO A 40 -4.45 1.62 1.18
N GLY A 41 -5.73 1.99 1.12
CA GLY A 41 -6.17 3.38 1.15
C GLY A 41 -5.93 4.06 2.50
N HIS A 42 -6.61 5.18 2.73
CA HIS A 42 -6.49 5.93 3.99
C HIS A 42 -6.79 5.02 5.20
N THR A 43 -5.85 4.96 6.14
CA THR A 43 -5.90 4.10 7.32
C THR A 43 -5.59 4.91 8.57
N GLU A 44 -6.42 4.76 9.59
CA GLU A 44 -6.40 5.51 10.85
C GLU A 44 -5.24 5.07 11.77
N THR A 45 -4.02 5.34 11.33
CA THR A 45 -2.75 5.03 12.02
C THR A 45 -2.12 6.26 12.69
N GLY A 46 -2.78 7.42 12.58
CA GLY A 46 -2.24 8.72 12.97
C GLY A 46 -1.05 9.17 12.10
N LEU A 47 -0.79 8.55 10.95
CA LEU A 47 0.27 8.98 10.01
C LEU A 47 -0.01 10.38 9.46
N ALA A 48 -1.25 10.65 9.06
CA ALA A 48 -1.66 11.93 8.49
C ALA A 48 -1.43 13.12 9.45
N GLY A 49 -1.58 12.89 10.76
CA GLY A 49 -1.33 13.91 11.79
C GLY A 49 0.13 14.11 12.20
N ARG A 50 1.07 13.32 11.64
CA ARG A 50 2.50 13.33 12.00
C ARG A 50 3.42 13.53 10.79
N ALA A 51 2.92 14.19 9.75
CA ALA A 51 3.71 14.46 8.55
C ALA A 51 4.93 15.34 8.88
N ILE A 52 6.12 14.90 8.46
CA ILE A 52 7.37 15.68 8.58
C ILE A 52 7.38 16.83 7.55
N ALA A 53 6.78 16.61 6.39
CA ALA A 53 6.66 17.58 5.31
C ALA A 53 5.36 17.36 4.52
N GLY A 54 4.80 18.45 3.99
CA GLY A 54 3.51 18.46 3.29
C GLY A 54 2.33 18.59 4.25
N GLN A 55 1.16 18.89 3.68
CA GLN A 55 -0.11 18.84 4.39
C GLN A 55 -0.93 17.68 3.83
N ALA A 56 -1.40 16.80 4.71
CA ALA A 56 -2.32 15.75 4.31
C ALA A 56 -3.63 16.40 3.82
N PRO A 57 -4.19 15.96 2.68
CA PRO A 57 -5.52 16.41 2.28
C PRO A 57 -6.54 15.95 3.31
N GLN A 58 -7.70 16.63 3.34
CA GLN A 58 -8.79 16.21 4.19
C GLN A 58 -9.36 14.89 3.64
N PHE A 59 -9.03 13.79 4.32
CA PHE A 59 -9.54 12.47 3.96
C PHE A 59 -10.92 12.26 4.60
N PRO A 60 -11.82 11.50 3.95
CA PRO A 60 -12.96 10.90 4.65
C PRO A 60 -12.44 9.91 5.71
N ALA A 61 -13.33 9.45 6.60
CA ALA A 61 -12.99 8.43 7.58
C ALA A 61 -12.30 7.23 6.90
N GLY A 62 -11.11 6.90 7.38
CA GLY A 62 -10.30 5.80 6.86
C GLY A 62 -10.67 4.45 7.47
N MET A 63 -9.97 3.43 7.01
CA MET A 63 -10.04 2.08 7.59
C MET A 63 -9.33 2.03 8.94
N THR A 64 -9.73 1.09 9.79
CA THR A 64 -8.97 0.81 11.01
C THR A 64 -7.67 0.07 10.67
N ALA A 65 -6.65 0.23 11.52
CA ALA A 65 -5.40 -0.52 11.35
C ALA A 65 -5.62 -2.03 11.42
N SER A 66 -6.51 -2.50 12.31
CA SER A 66 -6.85 -3.93 12.45
C SER A 66 -7.45 -4.50 11.17
N HIS A 67 -8.40 -3.79 10.54
CA HIS A 67 -9.01 -4.21 9.27
C HIS A 67 -7.96 -4.40 8.16
N VAL A 68 -7.05 -3.44 8.04
CA VAL A 68 -5.97 -3.52 7.04
C VAL A 68 -5.04 -4.70 7.33
N VAL A 69 -4.66 -4.92 8.60
CA VAL A 69 -3.82 -6.05 8.99
C VAL A 69 -4.50 -7.38 8.76
N GLU A 70 -5.78 -7.53 9.08
CA GLU A 70 -6.56 -8.74 8.82
C GLU A 70 -6.57 -9.07 7.33
N ARG A 71 -6.80 -8.07 6.46
CA ARG A 71 -6.77 -8.27 5.01
C ARG A 71 -5.38 -8.66 4.49
N LEU A 72 -4.32 -8.08 5.03
CA LEU A 72 -2.94 -8.42 4.70
C LEU A 72 -2.62 -9.87 5.04
N LEU A 73 -3.00 -10.32 6.25
CA LEU A 73 -2.80 -11.71 6.68
C LEU A 73 -3.56 -12.68 5.78
N ALA A 74 -4.83 -12.39 5.48
CA ALA A 74 -5.63 -13.21 4.57
C ALA A 74 -4.98 -13.32 3.16
N ALA A 75 -4.43 -12.22 2.63
CA ALA A 75 -3.73 -12.24 1.34
C ALA A 75 -2.48 -13.13 1.33
N ILE A 76 -1.74 -13.10 2.44
CA ILE A 76 -0.54 -13.92 2.62
C ILE A 76 -0.92 -15.40 2.73
N GLU A 77 -1.92 -15.74 3.55
CA GLU A 77 -2.40 -17.10 3.73
C GLU A 77 -2.98 -17.70 2.44
N ALA A 78 -3.65 -16.89 1.63
CA ALA A 78 -4.21 -17.29 0.33
C ALA A 78 -3.20 -17.28 -0.83
N ASP A 79 -1.93 -16.92 -0.59
CA ASP A 79 -0.89 -16.79 -1.62
C ASP A 79 -1.32 -15.89 -2.80
N GLU A 80 -1.96 -14.76 -2.50
CA GLU A 80 -2.43 -13.78 -3.49
C GLU A 80 -1.27 -13.11 -4.25
N LYS A 81 -1.53 -12.68 -5.49
CA LYS A 81 -0.47 -12.14 -6.39
C LYS A 81 -0.28 -10.64 -6.30
N ASP A 82 -1.32 -9.91 -5.94
CA ASP A 82 -1.33 -8.45 -5.79
C ASP A 82 -2.43 -8.09 -4.80
N LEU A 83 -2.34 -6.91 -4.19
CA LEU A 83 -3.34 -6.44 -3.23
C LEU A 83 -3.61 -4.94 -3.42
N PRO A 84 -4.42 -4.57 -4.44
CA PRO A 84 -4.78 -3.19 -4.71
C PRO A 84 -5.69 -2.57 -3.64
N ALA A 85 -5.73 -1.23 -3.62
CA ALA A 85 -6.60 -0.46 -2.73
C ALA A 85 -8.10 -0.81 -2.80
N THR A 86 -8.57 -1.37 -3.92
CA THR A 86 -9.96 -1.81 -4.10
C THR A 86 -10.29 -3.12 -3.40
N GLU A 87 -9.29 -3.81 -2.86
CA GLU A 87 -9.41 -5.09 -2.17
C GLU A 87 -9.34 -4.95 -0.64
N PHE A 88 -9.37 -3.71 -0.14
CA PHE A 88 -9.48 -3.36 1.28
C PHE A 88 -10.83 -2.71 1.54
#